data_AF-A0A9E4Q500-F1
#
_entry.id   AF-A0A9E4Q500-F1
#
_cell.length_a   1.000
_cell.length_b   1.000
_cell.length_c   1.000
_cell.angle_alpha   90.00
_cell.angle_beta   90.00
_cell.angle_gamma   90.00
#
_symmetry.space_group_name_H-M   'P 1'
#
loop_
_entity.id
_entity.type
_entity.pdbx_description
1 polymer ?
#
loop_
_entity_poly.entity_id
_entity_poly.type
_entity_poly.pdbx_seq_one_letter_code
_entity_poly.pdbx_strand_id
1 'polypeptide(L)'
;MARRCVLGAIAALFLIAAALTACGSIGEAPEDPAPSSTPAATLAAATSTPAPTPTLQTSGAKIAMVGGDDEMGADLFQLGERIFQKDAGEGVGCSFCHGADAKGSIGPNIRGKTPDDIRGALARVDAMSFLRLNQKKIEAVSEYLKWLATQP
;
A
#
# COMPACT_ATOMS: atom_id res chain seq x y z
N MET A 1 -11.10 30.90 29.75
CA MET A 1 -12.11 29.84 29.51
C MET A 1 -11.35 28.58 29.05
N ALA A 2 -10.70 27.78 29.91
CA ALA A 2 -11.19 26.87 30.95
C ALA A 2 -12.06 25.70 30.43
N ARG A 3 -11.44 24.67 29.83
CA ARG A 3 -11.98 23.30 29.69
C ARG A 3 -10.81 22.31 29.79
N ARG A 4 -10.36 21.97 31.00
CA ARG A 4 -10.81 20.88 31.90
C ARG A 4 -10.48 19.48 31.37
N CYS A 5 -9.49 18.90 32.05
CA CYS A 5 -9.11 17.50 32.14
C CYS A 5 -10.30 16.54 32.16
N VAL A 6 -10.22 15.48 31.37
CA VAL A 6 -10.88 14.21 31.67
C VAL A 6 -9.83 13.10 31.53
N LEU A 7 -9.07 12.94 32.62
CA LEU A 7 -8.53 11.63 32.99
C LEU A 7 -9.72 10.75 33.33
N GLY A 8 -9.93 9.68 32.56
CA GLY A 8 -10.97 8.68 32.80
C GLY A 8 -10.36 7.29 32.73
N ALA A 9 -9.82 6.84 33.86
CA ALA A 9 -9.43 5.47 34.08
C ALA A 9 -10.67 4.57 34.10
N ILE A 10 -10.73 3.58 33.21
CA ILE A 10 -11.56 2.37 33.43
C ILE A 10 -10.65 1.18 33.24
N ALA A 11 -10.15 0.70 34.37
CA ALA A 11 -9.65 -0.64 34.54
C ALA A 11 -10.83 -1.61 34.58
N ALA A 12 -10.83 -2.60 33.70
CA ALA A 12 -11.57 -3.86 33.82
C ALA A 12 -10.88 -4.86 32.89
N LEU A 13 -9.88 -5.61 33.37
CA LEU A 13 -10.07 -6.90 34.04
C LEU A 13 -10.83 -7.91 33.17
N PHE A 14 -10.12 -8.56 32.24
CA PHE A 14 -10.44 -9.92 31.83
C PHE A 14 -9.16 -10.76 31.83
N LEU A 15 -8.90 -11.31 33.01
CA LEU A 15 -8.13 -12.53 33.22
C LEU A 15 -8.89 -13.68 32.56
N ILE A 16 -8.33 -14.28 31.51
CA ILE A 16 -8.61 -15.67 31.15
C ILE A 16 -7.27 -16.36 30.95
N ALA A 17 -6.93 -17.17 31.94
CA ALA A 17 -5.90 -18.20 31.88
C ALA A 17 -6.53 -19.50 31.38
N ALA A 18 -5.85 -20.22 30.48
CA ALA A 18 -5.84 -21.69 30.29
C ALA A 18 -5.19 -21.97 28.92
N ALA A 19 -3.97 -22.53 28.87
CA ALA A 19 -3.64 -23.97 28.87
C ALA A 19 -3.24 -24.39 27.44
N LEU A 20 -1.94 -24.61 27.17
CA LEU A 20 -1.29 -25.94 27.14
C LEU A 20 -1.85 -26.88 26.06
N THR A 21 -1.27 -26.86 24.85
CA THR A 21 -1.03 -28.00 23.93
C THR A 21 -0.47 -27.41 22.62
N ALA A 22 0.54 -27.90 21.92
CA ALA A 22 1.28 -29.16 21.97
C ALA A 22 2.69 -28.94 21.42
N CYS A 23 3.65 -29.66 21.98
CA CYS A 23 4.96 -29.92 21.38
C CYS A 23 4.76 -31.01 20.31
N GLY A 24 5.24 -30.81 19.10
CA GLY A 24 5.08 -31.77 18.01
C GLY A 24 6.17 -31.65 16.94
N SER A 25 7.17 -32.52 17.06
CA SER A 25 7.90 -33.25 15.99
C SER A 25 8.46 -32.43 14.82
N ILE A 26 9.75 -32.11 14.77
CA ILE A 26 10.87 -32.98 14.35
C ILE A 26 10.54 -33.78 13.08
N GLY A 27 11.00 -33.28 11.95
CA GLY A 27 11.06 -33.96 10.66
C GLY A 27 12.28 -33.44 9.91
N GLU A 28 13.32 -34.26 9.86
CA GLU A 28 14.63 -33.98 9.29
C GLU A 28 14.81 -34.82 8.01
N ALA A 29 15.47 -34.21 7.02
CA ALA A 29 16.12 -34.78 5.83
C ALA A 29 15.25 -35.32 4.65
N PRO A 30 15.77 -35.38 3.40
CA PRO A 30 17.15 -35.12 2.96
C PRO A 30 17.30 -34.11 1.81
N GLU A 31 18.55 -33.70 1.67
CA GLU A 31 19.18 -33.06 0.52
C GLU A 31 19.25 -34.06 -0.64
N ASP A 32 18.99 -33.64 -1.88
CA ASP A 32 19.87 -33.97 -3.00
C ASP A 32 19.60 -33.06 -4.22
N PRO A 33 20.64 -32.73 -5.02
CA PRO A 33 20.61 -31.70 -6.06
C PRO A 33 20.40 -32.28 -7.47
N ALA A 34 20.30 -31.35 -8.45
CA ALA A 34 20.69 -31.44 -9.87
C ALA A 34 19.57 -31.06 -10.88
N PRO A 35 19.87 -30.87 -12.18
CA PRO A 35 20.29 -29.59 -12.73
C PRO A 35 19.44 -29.12 -13.92
N SER A 36 19.66 -27.86 -14.30
CA SER A 36 19.59 -27.29 -15.67
C SER A 36 18.49 -27.77 -16.63
N SER A 37 17.66 -26.81 -17.05
CA SER A 37 17.35 -26.64 -18.47
C SER A 37 16.94 -25.19 -18.76
N THR A 38 17.90 -24.45 -19.30
CA THR A 38 17.69 -23.20 -20.03
C THR A 38 17.07 -23.51 -21.38
N PRO A 39 15.93 -22.90 -21.75
CA PRO A 39 15.67 -22.58 -23.14
C PRO A 39 16.00 -21.11 -23.40
N ALA A 40 16.97 -20.89 -24.28
CA ALA A 40 17.20 -19.62 -24.94
C ALA A 40 15.98 -19.29 -25.80
N ALA A 41 15.13 -18.37 -25.34
CA ALA A 41 14.04 -17.83 -26.12
C ALA A 41 14.50 -16.50 -26.74
N THR A 42 14.95 -16.62 -27.99
CA THR A 42 14.70 -15.72 -29.12
C THR A 42 14.38 -14.26 -28.81
N LEU A 43 15.34 -13.39 -29.15
CA LEU A 43 15.14 -11.97 -29.40
C LEU A 43 14.14 -11.79 -30.56
N ALA A 44 12.88 -11.53 -30.24
CA ALA A 44 11.93 -10.97 -31.19
C ALA A 44 11.98 -9.45 -31.09
N ALA A 45 12.53 -8.81 -32.12
CA ALA A 45 12.45 -7.37 -32.33
C ALA A 45 10.97 -6.98 -32.48
N ALA A 46 10.39 -6.37 -31.44
CA ALA A 46 9.09 -5.74 -31.53
C ALA A 46 9.27 -4.38 -32.23
N THR A 47 8.71 -4.32 -33.43
CA THR A 47 8.50 -3.12 -34.23
C THR A 47 7.74 -2.08 -33.38
N SER A 48 8.36 -0.92 -33.17
CA SER A 48 7.75 0.22 -32.50
C SER A 48 6.58 0.75 -33.32
N THR A 49 5.35 0.43 -32.91
CA THR A 49 4.16 1.16 -33.35
C THR A 49 4.19 2.55 -32.72
N PRO A 50 4.11 3.64 -33.50
CA PRO A 50 4.04 4.99 -32.95
C PRO A 50 2.75 5.16 -32.13
N ALA A 51 2.91 5.65 -30.90
CA ALA A 51 1.81 6.01 -30.02
C ALA A 51 0.94 7.13 -30.66
N PRO A 52 -0.39 7.09 -30.51
CA PRO A 52 -1.22 8.23 -30.89
C PRO A 52 -0.91 9.40 -29.96
N THR A 53 -0.52 10.53 -30.55
CA THR A 53 -0.39 11.83 -29.89
C THR A 53 -1.70 12.14 -29.16
N PRO A 54 -1.69 12.31 -27.81
CA PRO A 54 -2.87 12.83 -27.13
C PRO A 54 -3.03 14.29 -27.54
N THR A 55 -4.04 14.56 -28.36
CA THR A 55 -4.51 15.91 -28.64
C THR A 55 -4.94 16.55 -27.32
N LEU A 56 -4.17 17.53 -26.83
CA LEU A 56 -4.60 18.41 -25.76
C LEU A 56 -5.89 19.12 -26.22
N GLN A 57 -7.04 18.64 -25.76
CA GLN A 57 -8.27 19.43 -25.79
C GLN A 57 -8.20 20.43 -24.63
N THR A 58 -7.62 21.59 -24.93
CA THR A 58 -7.88 22.83 -24.19
C THR A 58 -9.32 23.24 -24.47
N SER A 59 -10.25 22.70 -23.69
CA SER A 59 -11.58 23.27 -23.53
C SER A 59 -11.46 24.39 -22.51
N GLY A 60 -11.48 25.62 -23.02
CA GLY A 60 -11.55 26.85 -22.23
C GLY A 60 -12.86 26.91 -21.45
N ALA A 61 -12.87 26.27 -20.28
CA ALA A 61 -13.85 26.54 -19.23
C ALA A 61 -13.33 27.70 -18.40
N LYS A 62 -14.09 28.80 -18.47
CA LYS A 62 -13.97 30.01 -17.69
C LYS A 62 -13.74 29.66 -16.21
N ILE A 63 -12.56 30.00 -15.70
CA ILE A 63 -12.19 29.84 -14.29
C ILE A 63 -13.01 30.84 -13.47
N ALA A 64 -13.95 30.32 -12.68
CA ALA A 64 -14.44 31.00 -11.49
C ALA A 64 -13.73 30.34 -10.30
N MET A 65 -12.78 31.07 -9.70
CA MET A 65 -12.15 30.67 -8.45
C MET A 65 -13.07 31.07 -7.29
N VAL A 66 -13.70 30.09 -6.63
CA VAL A 66 -14.14 30.18 -5.23
C VAL A 66 -14.03 28.78 -4.61
N GLY A 67 -12.88 28.48 -4.02
CA GLY A 67 -12.63 27.47 -2.95
C GLY A 67 -13.23 26.07 -3.09
N GLY A 68 -12.71 25.22 -3.99
CA GLY A 68 -13.18 23.83 -4.16
C GLY A 68 -12.07 22.77 -4.33
N ASP A 69 -10.81 23.15 -4.17
CA ASP A 69 -9.64 22.32 -4.45
C ASP A 69 -9.08 21.64 -3.17
N ASP A 70 -9.39 22.19 -1.99
CA ASP A 70 -9.01 21.58 -0.71
C ASP A 70 -9.90 20.38 -0.32
N GLU A 71 -11.16 20.33 -0.78
CA GLU A 71 -12.09 19.25 -0.38
C GLU A 71 -11.75 17.92 -1.05
N MET A 72 -11.44 17.93 -2.35
CA MET A 72 -10.98 16.72 -3.05
C MET A 72 -9.62 16.23 -2.56
N GLY A 73 -8.73 17.13 -2.15
CA GLY A 73 -7.45 16.78 -1.55
C GLY A 73 -7.61 16.11 -0.18
N ALA A 74 -8.49 16.65 0.67
CA ALA A 74 -8.83 16.04 1.95
C ALA A 74 -9.48 14.66 1.80
N ASP A 75 -10.34 14.49 0.79
CA ASP A 75 -10.97 13.20 0.47
C ASP A 75 -9.94 12.15 0.01
N LEU A 76 -8.99 12.53 -0.85
CA LEU A 76 -7.93 11.63 -1.29
C LEU A 76 -7.00 11.24 -0.15
N PHE A 77 -6.67 12.18 0.73
CA PHE A 77 -5.84 11.90 1.91
C PHE A 77 -6.52 10.88 2.84
N GLN A 78 -7.79 11.12 3.21
CA GLN A 78 -8.55 10.21 4.09
C GLN A 78 -8.79 8.84 3.44
N LEU A 79 -9.02 8.80 2.13
CA LEU A 79 -9.11 7.56 1.38
C LEU A 79 -7.77 6.80 1.40
N GLY A 80 -6.66 7.50 1.19
CA GLY A 80 -5.31 6.95 1.24
C GLY A 80 -4.98 6.34 2.59
N GLU A 81 -5.27 7.05 3.67
CA GLU A 81 -5.10 6.56 5.05
C GLU A 81 -5.92 5.28 5.29
N ARG A 82 -7.21 5.28 4.91
CA ARG A 82 -8.07 4.10 5.07
C ARG A 82 -7.52 2.89 4.34
N ILE A 83 -7.11 3.06 3.09
CA ILE A 83 -6.55 1.99 2.27
C ILE A 83 -5.25 1.48 2.88
N PHE A 84 -4.37 2.41 3.27
CA PHE A 84 -3.10 2.09 3.92
C PHE A 84 -3.31 1.27 5.20
N GLN A 85 -4.33 1.59 6.00
CA GLN A 85 -4.57 0.89 7.27
C GLN A 85 -5.31 -0.44 7.11
N LYS A 86 -6.27 -0.57 6.18
CA LYS A 86 -7.17 -1.74 6.19
C LYS A 86 -7.87 -2.11 4.87
N ASP A 87 -7.77 -1.31 3.81
CA ASP A 87 -8.63 -1.48 2.61
C ASP A 87 -7.83 -1.51 1.30
N ALA A 88 -6.63 -2.07 1.35
CA ALA A 88 -5.80 -2.30 0.15
C ALA A 88 -6.17 -3.61 -0.58
N GLY A 89 -6.84 -4.52 0.12
CA GLY A 89 -7.41 -5.77 -0.38
C GLY A 89 -8.53 -6.24 0.54
N GLU A 90 -8.70 -7.55 0.67
CA GLU A 90 -9.72 -8.24 1.50
C GLU A 90 -9.57 -7.97 3.02
N GLY A 91 -9.70 -6.71 3.45
CA GLY A 91 -9.55 -6.27 4.84
C GLY A 91 -8.10 -6.07 5.31
N VAL A 92 -7.12 -6.20 4.41
CA VAL A 92 -5.69 -5.99 4.71
C VAL A 92 -5.23 -4.65 4.13
N GLY A 93 -4.56 -3.85 4.96
CA GLY A 93 -3.92 -2.60 4.56
C GLY A 93 -2.42 -2.76 4.27
N CYS A 94 -1.84 -1.75 3.64
CA CYS A 94 -0.39 -1.65 3.43
C CYS A 94 0.40 -1.71 4.76
N SER A 95 -0.17 -1.17 5.84
CA SER A 95 0.47 -1.12 7.17
C SER A 95 0.77 -2.50 7.75
N PHE A 96 0.03 -3.54 7.34
CA PHE A 96 0.24 -4.91 7.80
C PHE A 96 1.66 -5.41 7.46
N CYS A 97 2.14 -5.14 6.25
CA CYS A 97 3.48 -5.53 5.84
C CYS A 97 4.51 -4.43 6.03
N HIS A 98 4.14 -3.16 5.79
CA HIS A 98 5.08 -2.04 5.76
C HIS A 98 5.20 -1.28 7.10
N GLY A 99 4.51 -1.75 8.14
CA GLY A 99 4.45 -1.11 9.45
C GLY A 99 3.43 0.03 9.51
N ALA A 100 3.02 0.39 10.72
CA ALA A 100 1.98 1.39 10.98
C ALA A 100 2.33 2.79 10.43
N ASP A 101 3.61 3.07 10.25
CA ASP A 101 4.14 4.36 9.80
C ASP A 101 4.88 4.27 8.46
N ALA A 102 4.75 3.14 7.76
CA ALA A 102 5.38 2.85 6.47
C ALA A 102 6.92 2.82 6.45
N LYS A 103 7.61 2.80 7.61
CA LYS A 103 9.08 2.70 7.67
C LYS A 103 9.63 1.31 7.35
N GLY A 104 8.75 0.34 7.17
CA GLY A 104 9.09 -1.05 6.90
C GLY A 104 8.89 -1.94 8.14
N SER A 105 8.58 -3.20 7.86
CA SER A 105 8.48 -4.29 8.84
C SER A 105 8.82 -5.59 8.11
N ILE A 106 7.81 -6.32 7.64
CA ILE A 106 7.97 -7.46 6.72
C ILE A 106 8.41 -6.95 5.34
N GLY A 107 7.75 -5.89 4.87
CA GLY A 107 8.08 -5.17 3.65
C GLY A 107 9.00 -3.97 3.91
N PRO A 108 9.64 -3.42 2.86
CA PRO A 108 10.55 -2.28 2.99
C PRO A 108 9.80 -0.97 3.32
N ASN A 109 10.57 0.09 3.61
CA ASN A 109 10.07 1.45 3.72
C ASN A 109 9.41 1.90 2.40
N ILE A 110 8.17 2.42 2.50
CA ILE A 110 7.40 2.93 1.34
C ILE A 110 6.96 4.39 1.52
N ARG A 111 7.51 5.13 2.49
CA ARG A 111 7.25 6.57 2.62
C ARG A 111 7.63 7.31 1.34
N GLY A 112 6.78 8.24 0.91
CA GLY A 112 7.01 9.11 -0.24
C GLY A 112 6.97 8.42 -1.60
N LYS A 113 6.51 7.17 -1.70
CA LYS A 113 6.39 6.46 -2.97
C LYS A 113 5.31 7.07 -3.87
N THR A 114 5.64 7.17 -5.15
CA THR A 114 4.77 7.74 -6.18
C THR A 114 3.74 6.72 -6.67
N PRO A 115 2.66 7.15 -7.37
CA PRO A 115 1.74 6.23 -8.03
C PRO A 115 2.42 5.20 -8.94
N ASP A 116 3.47 5.61 -9.67
CA ASP A 116 4.23 4.74 -10.57
C ASP A 116 5.01 3.67 -9.81
N ASP A 117 5.64 4.05 -8.68
CA ASP A 117 6.31 3.09 -7.79
C ASP A 117 5.34 2.04 -7.25
N ILE A 118 4.16 2.48 -6.82
CA ILE A 118 3.12 1.60 -6.26
C ILE A 118 2.62 0.62 -7.32
N ARG A 119 2.31 1.10 -8.53
CA ARG A 119 1.91 0.24 -9.65
C ARG A 119 3.01 -0.77 -10.00
N GLY A 120 4.25 -0.30 -10.04
CA GLY A 120 5.41 -1.16 -10.30
C GLY A 120 5.58 -2.26 -9.25
N ALA A 121 5.37 -1.95 -7.97
CA ALA A 121 5.43 -2.93 -6.89
C ALA A 121 4.29 -3.94 -6.96
N LEU A 122 3.05 -3.47 -7.13
CA LEU A 122 1.86 -4.34 -7.25
C LEU A 122 1.97 -5.33 -8.42
N ALA A 123 2.68 -4.96 -9.49
CA ALA A 123 2.87 -5.81 -10.66
C ALA A 123 4.02 -6.84 -10.53
N ARG A 124 4.95 -6.66 -9.58
CA ARG A 124 6.18 -7.47 -9.49
C ARG A 124 6.33 -8.24 -8.19
N VAL A 125 5.63 -7.84 -7.13
CA VAL A 125 5.74 -8.47 -5.81
C VAL A 125 4.58 -9.42 -5.62
N ASP A 126 4.83 -10.72 -5.77
CA ASP A 126 3.79 -11.76 -5.68
C ASP A 126 3.03 -11.73 -4.36
N ALA A 127 3.72 -11.40 -3.26
CA ALA A 127 3.10 -11.23 -1.94
C ALA A 127 2.07 -10.09 -1.88
N MET A 128 2.08 -9.16 -2.85
CA MET A 128 1.10 -8.06 -2.97
C MET A 128 -0.01 -8.37 -3.99
N SER A 129 0.03 -9.53 -4.64
CA SER A 129 -0.89 -9.89 -5.74
C SER A 129 -2.36 -10.00 -5.35
N PHE A 130 -2.69 -10.09 -4.06
CA PHE A 130 -4.06 -10.09 -3.56
C PHE A 130 -4.65 -8.67 -3.42
N LEU A 131 -3.82 -7.63 -3.48
CA LEU A 131 -4.26 -6.25 -3.39
C LEU A 131 -5.01 -5.84 -4.67
N ARG A 132 -6.10 -5.08 -4.52
CA ARG A 132 -6.98 -4.65 -5.62
C ARG A 132 -7.15 -3.14 -5.59
N LEU A 133 -6.15 -2.44 -6.09
CA LEU A 133 -6.14 -0.98 -6.17
C LEU A 133 -6.33 -0.51 -7.62
N ASN A 134 -7.33 0.35 -7.85
CA ASN A 134 -7.48 1.07 -9.11
C ASN A 134 -6.69 2.39 -9.08
N GLN A 135 -6.68 3.12 -10.20
CA GLN A 135 -5.89 4.36 -10.34
C GLN A 135 -6.18 5.38 -9.22
N LYS A 136 -7.45 5.64 -8.92
CA LYS A 136 -7.87 6.56 -7.85
C LYS A 136 -7.37 6.12 -6.47
N LYS A 137 -7.46 4.82 -6.17
CA LYS A 137 -6.96 4.27 -4.90
C LYS A 137 -5.44 4.40 -4.78
N ILE A 138 -4.71 4.17 -5.86
CA ILE A 138 -3.24 4.30 -5.90
C ILE A 138 -2.83 5.76 -5.65
N GLU A 139 -3.49 6.72 -6.30
CA GLU A 139 -3.26 8.15 -6.09
C GLU A 139 -3.51 8.54 -4.63
N ALA A 140 -4.64 8.11 -4.07
CA ALA A 140 -4.98 8.36 -2.67
C ALA A 140 -3.90 7.84 -1.70
N VAL A 141 -3.45 6.59 -1.88
CA VAL A 141 -2.37 6.01 -1.06
C VAL A 141 -1.07 6.79 -1.23
N SER A 142 -0.72 7.19 -2.46
CA SER A 142 0.51 7.94 -2.69
C SER A 142 0.53 9.30 -1.98
N GLU A 143 -0.60 10.00 -1.91
CA GLU A 143 -0.70 11.26 -1.15
C GLU A 143 -0.53 11.02 0.35
N TYR A 144 -1.12 9.95 0.90
CA TYR A 144 -0.90 9.59 2.29
C TYR A 144 0.56 9.21 2.58
N LEU A 145 1.20 8.44 1.70
CA LEU A 145 2.61 8.06 1.82
C LEU A 145 3.55 9.27 1.74
N LYS A 146 3.22 10.26 0.91
CA LYS A 146 3.93 11.54 0.82
C LYS A 146 3.84 12.33 2.11
N TRP A 147 2.68 12.36 2.76
CA TRP A 147 2.55 12.96 4.10
C TRP A 147 3.36 12.19 5.15
N LEU A 148 3.34 10.85 5.15
CA LEU A 148 4.16 10.06 6.07
C LEU A 148 5.67 10.33 5.92
N ALA A 149 6.13 10.70 4.73
CA ALA A 149 7.52 11.07 4.50
C ALA A 149 7.94 12.37 5.21
N THR A 150 6.99 13.22 5.60
CA THR A 150 7.26 14.46 6.36
C THR A 150 7.15 14.26 7.87
N GLN A 151 6.63 13.11 8.31
CA GLN A 151 6.53 12.75 9.72
C GLN A 151 7.88 12.20 10.23
N PRO A 152 8.19 12.37 11.52
CA PRO A 152 9.43 11.86 12.11
C PRO A 152 9.57 10.32 12.08
#